data_AF-R6TJH1-F1
#
_entry.id   AF-R6TJH1-F1
#
_cell.length_a   1.000
_cell.length_b   1.000
_cell.length_c   1.000
_cell.angle_alpha   90.00
_cell.angle_beta   90.00
_cell.angle_gamma   90.00
#
_symmetry.space_group_name_H-M   'P 1'
#
loop_
_entity.id
_entity.type
_entity.pdbx_description
1 polymer ?
#
loop_
_entity_poly.entity_id
_entity_poly.type
_entity_poly.pdbx_seq_one_letter_code
_entity_poly.pdbx_strand_id
1 'polypeptide(L)'
;MEYGLRAKPRQPAAFDAPQVGTFLHYLLEHVTADVLKRGGFAQVEETELRELTTYYIRRYMEQELRNFQGRGARFKYLFARLRNTAWAVVEQVAEEMRHSDFVPLEFELSFGDGGTLPAVVVSEPDAQLRIGGKVDRVDGWVKDGKLYLRVVDYKSGRKSFDLAAVRMGLDIQMLLYLFALQKEGAQHFGHEIEPAGVLYLPARDEILSAERNIPPEKLRREREKQLRRSGLLLSDPEVLQAMEHESLQEPHFLPVRVGKDGSISGSIASAARLGKLGRYVDKLVRQIGREVRQGNIDADPCCHSEEDSYCQYCDWAPACHFQDGRDGDHLRYILPVKPEEFWDELEREDEEGGDK
;
A
#
# COMPACT_ATOMS: atom_id res chain seq x y z
N MET A 1 -8.25 -15.02 -19.23
CA MET A 1 -9.70 -14.66 -19.34
C MET A 1 -9.93 -13.16 -19.41
N GLU A 2 -9.52 -12.40 -18.39
CA GLU A 2 -9.81 -10.97 -18.29
C GLU A 2 -9.09 -10.11 -19.34
N TYR A 3 -7.76 -10.15 -19.43
CA TYR A 3 -7.02 -9.23 -20.31
C TYR A 3 -6.94 -9.69 -21.78
N GLY A 4 -6.78 -11.00 -22.00
CA GLY A 4 -6.73 -11.59 -23.34
C GLY A 4 -8.09 -11.65 -24.03
N LEU A 5 -9.06 -12.32 -23.42
CA LEU A 5 -10.41 -12.49 -24.00
C LEU A 5 -11.37 -11.35 -23.67
N ARG A 6 -11.04 -10.48 -22.71
CA ARG A 6 -11.91 -9.36 -22.27
C ARG A 6 -13.27 -9.83 -21.79
N ALA A 7 -13.30 -11.03 -21.20
CA ALA A 7 -14.49 -11.56 -20.56
C ALA A 7 -14.89 -10.64 -19.39
N LYS A 8 -16.19 -10.42 -19.20
CA LYS A 8 -16.72 -9.56 -18.12
C LYS A 8 -17.63 -10.36 -17.20
N PRO A 9 -17.47 -10.25 -15.86
CA PRO A 9 -18.41 -10.88 -14.94
C PRO A 9 -19.78 -10.23 -15.08
N ARG A 10 -20.83 -10.98 -14.70
CA ARG A 10 -22.18 -10.43 -14.65
C ARG A 10 -22.24 -9.39 -13.53
N GLN A 11 -22.54 -8.14 -13.86
CA GLN A 11 -22.72 -7.09 -12.87
C GLN A 11 -24.12 -7.21 -12.22
N PRO A 12 -24.21 -7.58 -10.92
CA PRO A 12 -25.49 -7.52 -10.22
C PRO A 12 -25.90 -6.07 -9.98
N ALA A 13 -27.19 -5.80 -9.87
CA ALA A 13 -27.70 -4.53 -9.34
C ALA A 13 -27.50 -4.48 -7.82
N ALA A 14 -26.25 -4.51 -7.37
CA ALA A 14 -25.86 -4.53 -5.97
C ALA A 14 -25.18 -3.22 -5.55
N PHE A 15 -25.11 -3.02 -4.23
CA PHE A 15 -24.38 -1.93 -3.61
C PHE A 15 -22.88 -2.22 -3.71
N ASP A 16 -22.17 -1.44 -4.53
CA ASP A 16 -20.74 -1.65 -4.75
C ASP A 16 -19.91 -1.07 -3.60
N ALA A 17 -19.39 -1.98 -2.77
CA ALA A 17 -18.30 -1.76 -1.82
C ALA A 17 -17.07 -1.02 -2.42
N PRO A 18 -16.77 -1.07 -3.74
CA PRO A 18 -15.75 -0.23 -4.39
C PRO A 18 -15.86 1.29 -4.19
N GLN A 19 -17.00 1.83 -3.74
CA GLN A 19 -17.15 3.26 -3.46
C GLN A 19 -16.50 3.72 -2.14
N VAL A 20 -16.11 2.79 -1.26
CA VAL A 20 -15.50 3.12 0.04
C VAL A 20 -14.06 3.61 -0.11
N GLY A 21 -13.24 2.89 -0.88
CA GLY A 21 -11.84 3.27 -1.12
C GLY A 21 -11.74 4.63 -1.80
N THR A 22 -12.48 4.80 -2.91
CA THR A 22 -12.58 6.06 -3.65
C THR A 22 -13.01 7.24 -2.75
N PHE A 23 -13.98 7.03 -1.87
CA PHE A 23 -14.41 8.07 -0.93
C PHE A 23 -13.31 8.45 0.08
N LEU A 24 -12.63 7.45 0.66
CA LEU A 24 -11.57 7.70 1.63
C LEU A 24 -10.36 8.38 0.99
N HIS A 25 -9.96 7.95 -0.20
CA HIS A 25 -8.88 8.58 -0.97
C HIS A 25 -9.20 10.04 -1.27
N TYR A 26 -10.41 10.30 -1.78
CA TYR A 26 -10.89 11.65 -2.04
C TYR A 26 -10.79 12.54 -0.79
N LEU A 27 -11.27 12.06 0.36
CA LEU A 27 -11.22 12.84 1.59
C LEU A 27 -9.79 13.09 2.05
N LEU A 28 -8.94 12.07 2.06
CA LEU A 28 -7.56 12.18 2.52
C LEU A 28 -6.75 13.13 1.63
N GLU A 29 -6.89 13.02 0.32
CA GLU A 29 -6.29 13.95 -0.65
C GLU A 29 -6.72 15.38 -0.36
N HIS A 30 -8.02 15.65 -0.35
CA HIS A 30 -8.53 17.01 -0.36
C HIS A 30 -8.36 17.71 1.00
N VAL A 31 -8.59 16.98 2.11
CA VAL A 31 -8.37 17.52 3.45
C VAL A 31 -6.89 17.82 3.64
N THR A 32 -6.01 16.88 3.27
CA THR A 32 -4.57 17.06 3.47
C THR A 32 -4.04 18.21 2.61
N ALA A 33 -4.46 18.30 1.34
CA ALA A 33 -4.07 19.39 0.46
C ALA A 33 -4.43 20.77 1.04
N ASP A 34 -5.60 20.91 1.66
CA ASP A 34 -6.00 22.18 2.29
C ASP A 34 -5.29 22.43 3.62
N VAL A 35 -5.00 21.40 4.41
CA VAL A 35 -4.17 21.51 5.62
C VAL A 35 -2.76 21.97 5.27
N LEU A 36 -2.15 21.44 4.20
CA LEU A 36 -0.83 21.86 3.74
C LEU A 36 -0.80 23.34 3.32
N LYS A 37 -1.84 23.83 2.64
CA LYS A 37 -1.98 25.27 2.32
C LYS A 37 -2.08 26.16 3.56
N ARG A 38 -2.49 25.60 4.71
CA ARG A 38 -2.57 26.30 6.01
C ARG A 38 -1.30 26.18 6.86
N GLY A 39 -0.23 25.60 6.31
CA GLY A 39 1.05 25.45 7.00
C GLY A 39 1.27 24.06 7.63
N GLY A 40 0.41 23.08 7.33
CA GLY A 40 0.58 21.69 7.75
C GLY A 40 -0.20 21.31 9.02
N PHE A 41 -0.18 20.02 9.37
CA PHE A 41 -1.01 19.45 10.43
C PHE A 41 -0.68 19.96 11.83
N ALA A 42 0.54 20.48 12.05
CA ALA A 42 0.94 21.12 13.30
C ALA A 42 0.27 22.49 13.52
N GLN A 43 -0.26 23.11 12.45
CA GLN A 43 -0.89 24.44 12.51
C GLN A 43 -2.42 24.38 12.49
N VAL A 44 -3.01 23.20 12.30
CA VAL A 44 -4.46 23.01 12.18
C VAL A 44 -5.00 22.32 13.44
N GLU A 45 -5.89 23.04 14.12
CA GLU A 45 -6.59 22.56 15.31
C GLU A 45 -7.58 21.43 14.98
N GLU A 46 -7.93 20.61 15.97
CA GLU A 46 -8.84 19.47 15.78
C GLU A 46 -10.24 19.91 15.28
N THR A 47 -10.72 21.07 15.74
CA THR A 47 -12.01 21.63 15.31
C THR A 47 -11.99 22.02 13.83
N GLU A 48 -10.92 22.66 13.38
CA GLU A 48 -10.73 23.08 12.00
C GLU A 48 -10.56 21.87 11.06
N LEU A 49 -9.81 20.85 11.49
CA LEU A 49 -9.69 19.59 10.77
C LEU A 49 -11.05 18.89 10.60
N ARG A 50 -11.89 18.88 11.65
CA ARG A 50 -13.25 18.33 11.58
C ARG A 50 -14.17 19.11 10.65
N GLU A 51 -14.06 20.43 10.63
CA GLU A 51 -14.81 21.28 9.71
C GLU A 51 -14.41 21.03 8.25
N LEU A 52 -13.10 20.97 7.97
CA LEU A 52 -12.57 20.62 6.64
C LEU A 52 -13.04 19.24 6.17
N THR A 53 -12.95 18.24 7.05
CA THR A 53 -13.38 16.88 6.72
C THR A 53 -14.89 16.86 6.42
N THR A 54 -15.69 17.53 7.26
CA THR A 54 -17.14 17.65 7.06
C THR A 54 -17.49 18.36 5.75
N TYR A 55 -16.74 19.39 5.38
CA TYR A 55 -16.90 20.10 4.11
C TYR A 55 -16.67 19.15 2.92
N TYR A 56 -15.56 18.41 2.89
CA TYR A 56 -15.25 17.51 1.78
C TYR A 56 -16.19 16.29 1.73
N ILE A 57 -16.71 15.81 2.86
CA ILE A 57 -17.77 14.80 2.88
C ILE A 57 -19.02 15.32 2.15
N ARG A 58 -19.46 16.54 2.44
CA ARG A 58 -20.64 17.14 1.78
C ARG A 58 -20.39 17.32 0.28
N ARG A 59 -19.21 17.82 -0.08
CA ARG A 59 -18.82 18.01 -1.47
C ARG A 59 -18.84 16.69 -2.26
N TYR A 60 -18.29 15.62 -1.71
CA TYR A 60 -18.34 14.29 -2.31
C TYR A 60 -19.79 13.80 -2.49
N MET A 61 -20.63 13.99 -1.48
CA MET A 61 -22.05 13.61 -1.58
C MET A 61 -22.79 14.32 -2.71
N GLU A 62 -22.49 15.61 -2.92
CA GLU A 62 -23.13 16.43 -3.96
C GLU A 62 -22.65 16.05 -5.37
N GLN A 63 -21.36 15.73 -5.53
CA GLN A 63 -20.73 15.46 -6.82
C GLN A 63 -20.93 14.00 -7.27
N GLU A 64 -20.61 13.05 -6.39
CA GLU A 64 -20.49 11.63 -6.70
C GLU A 64 -21.75 10.83 -6.32
N LEU A 65 -22.45 11.22 -5.25
CA LEU A 65 -23.64 10.52 -4.76
C LEU A 65 -24.94 11.18 -5.20
N ARG A 66 -25.09 11.38 -6.53
CA ARG A 66 -26.31 11.93 -7.13
C ARG A 66 -27.56 11.20 -6.61
N ASN A 67 -28.58 11.99 -6.25
CA ASN A 67 -29.83 11.53 -5.65
C ASN A 67 -29.66 10.80 -4.29
N PHE A 68 -28.68 11.19 -3.47
CA PHE A 68 -28.52 10.68 -2.09
C PHE A 68 -29.83 10.71 -1.29
N GLN A 69 -30.64 11.77 -1.44
CA GLN A 69 -31.92 11.91 -0.73
C GLN A 69 -32.97 10.86 -1.13
N GLY A 70 -33.00 10.46 -2.40
CA GLY A 70 -33.86 9.38 -2.91
C GLY A 70 -33.38 7.97 -2.57
N ARG A 71 -32.21 7.82 -1.93
CA ARG A 71 -31.71 6.49 -1.50
C ARG A 71 -32.46 6.00 -0.26
N GLY A 72 -32.63 4.68 -0.17
CA GLY A 72 -33.31 4.02 0.95
C GLY A 72 -32.56 4.12 2.28
N ALA A 73 -33.24 3.80 3.39
CA ALA A 73 -32.72 3.93 4.75
C ALA A 73 -31.41 3.15 4.99
N ARG A 74 -31.30 1.93 4.42
CA ARG A 74 -30.07 1.11 4.52
C ARG A 74 -28.85 1.83 3.95
N PHE A 75 -28.99 2.48 2.80
CA PHE A 75 -27.89 3.21 2.16
C PHE A 75 -27.45 4.38 3.03
N LYS A 76 -28.41 5.20 3.49
CA LYS A 76 -28.14 6.35 4.36
C LYS A 76 -27.43 5.93 5.65
N TYR A 77 -27.82 4.80 6.24
CA TYR A 77 -27.16 4.23 7.41
C TYR A 77 -25.72 3.78 7.12
N LEU A 78 -25.49 3.01 6.06
CA LEU A 78 -24.14 2.55 5.69
C LEU A 78 -23.21 3.72 5.38
N PHE A 79 -23.72 4.74 4.69
CA PHE A 79 -22.95 5.95 4.41
C PHE A 79 -22.65 6.76 5.69
N ALA A 80 -23.59 6.87 6.62
CA ALA A 80 -23.35 7.51 7.90
C ALA A 80 -22.25 6.78 8.70
N ARG A 81 -22.21 5.44 8.66
CA ARG A 81 -21.13 4.65 9.25
C ARG A 81 -19.79 4.91 8.55
N LEU A 82 -19.77 4.92 7.22
CA LEU A 82 -18.57 5.21 6.43
C LEU A 82 -18.00 6.59 6.76
N ARG A 83 -18.86 7.59 6.96
CA ARG A 83 -18.44 8.93 7.39
C ARG A 83 -17.74 8.93 8.74
N ASN A 84 -18.25 8.17 9.70
CA ASN A 84 -17.59 8.01 11.00
C ASN A 84 -16.21 7.37 10.87
N THR A 85 -16.11 6.33 10.04
CA THR A 85 -14.82 5.72 9.70
C THR A 85 -13.87 6.72 9.05
N ALA A 86 -14.35 7.53 8.11
CA ALA A 86 -13.52 8.52 7.43
C ALA A 86 -12.98 9.59 8.41
N TRP A 87 -13.79 10.07 9.34
CA TRP A 87 -13.31 11.00 10.38
C TRP A 87 -12.19 10.39 11.21
N ALA A 88 -12.36 9.16 11.70
CA ALA A 88 -11.34 8.49 12.49
C ALA A 88 -10.03 8.32 11.71
N VAL A 89 -10.10 7.98 10.41
CA VAL A 89 -8.92 7.82 9.56
C VAL A 89 -8.21 9.16 9.34
N VAL A 90 -8.95 10.24 9.08
CA VAL A 90 -8.37 11.59 8.92
C VAL A 90 -7.71 12.07 10.21
N GLU A 91 -8.34 11.85 11.37
CA GLU A 91 -7.76 12.19 12.67
C GLU A 91 -6.46 11.41 12.93
N GLN A 92 -6.42 10.12 12.58
CA GLN A 92 -5.20 9.30 12.72
C GLN A 92 -4.07 9.75 11.78
N VAL A 93 -4.39 10.10 10.54
CA VAL A 93 -3.40 10.66 9.60
C VAL A 93 -2.89 12.00 10.11
N ALA A 94 -3.78 12.87 10.59
CA ALA A 94 -3.38 14.15 11.13
C ALA A 94 -2.45 14.00 12.33
N GLU A 95 -2.74 13.06 13.23
CA GLU A 95 -1.90 12.79 14.38
C GLU A 95 -0.52 12.28 13.96
N GLU A 96 -0.45 11.29 13.06
CA GLU A 96 0.82 10.81 12.50
C GLU A 96 1.65 11.96 11.91
N MET A 97 1.02 12.83 11.12
CA MET A 97 1.70 13.92 10.43
C MET A 97 2.14 15.06 11.37
N ARG A 98 1.61 15.15 12.59
CA ARG A 98 2.12 16.09 13.61
C ARG A 98 3.44 15.65 14.22
N HIS A 99 3.72 14.34 14.19
CA HIS A 99 4.94 13.72 14.72
C HIS A 99 5.91 13.31 13.61
N SER A 100 5.78 13.91 12.42
CA SER A 100 6.55 13.54 11.24
C SER A 100 7.15 14.78 10.57
N ASP A 101 8.40 14.67 10.15
CA ASP A 101 9.05 15.61 9.25
C ASP A 101 8.79 15.25 7.78
N PHE A 102 8.27 14.04 7.50
CA PHE A 102 7.78 13.69 6.18
C PHE A 102 6.47 14.42 5.90
N VAL A 103 6.46 15.17 4.79
CA VAL A 103 5.26 15.88 4.33
C VAL A 103 4.71 15.21 3.08
N PRO A 104 3.37 15.13 2.92
CA PRO A 104 2.76 14.68 1.67
C PRO A 104 3.13 15.64 0.53
N LEU A 105 3.72 15.10 -0.53
CA LEU A 105 4.17 15.84 -1.71
C LEU A 105 3.17 15.71 -2.87
N GLU A 106 2.68 14.49 -3.09
CA GLU A 106 1.76 14.17 -4.17
C GLU A 106 0.67 13.23 -3.68
N PHE A 107 -0.52 13.40 -4.24
CA PHE A 107 -1.66 12.52 -4.05
C PHE A 107 -2.05 11.96 -5.40
N GLU A 108 -2.47 10.70 -5.42
CA GLU A 108 -3.09 10.10 -6.59
C GLU A 108 -2.15 10.22 -7.84
N LEU A 109 -0.84 10.11 -7.59
CA LEU A 109 0.24 10.34 -8.57
C LEU A 109 0.21 9.24 -9.63
N SER A 110 -0.01 9.65 -10.88
CA SER A 110 -0.22 8.74 -12.00
C SER A 110 1.07 8.48 -12.79
N PHE A 111 1.24 7.22 -13.20
CA PHE A 111 2.32 6.74 -14.06
C PHE A 111 1.73 6.21 -15.36
N GLY A 112 2.41 6.44 -16.47
CA GLY A 112 2.08 5.82 -17.75
C GLY A 112 1.65 6.79 -18.82
N ASP A 113 0.95 6.27 -19.82
CA ASP A 113 0.53 7.04 -20.98
C ASP A 113 -0.51 8.10 -20.56
N GLY A 114 -0.11 9.38 -20.64
CA GLY A 114 -0.92 10.51 -20.17
C GLY A 114 -0.90 10.74 -18.66
N GLY A 115 -0.05 10.02 -17.92
CA GLY A 115 0.18 10.23 -16.49
C GLY A 115 1.13 11.40 -16.20
N THR A 116 1.21 11.79 -14.92
CA THR A 116 2.15 12.81 -14.44
C THR A 116 3.60 12.37 -14.63
N LEU A 117 3.89 11.10 -14.35
CA LEU A 117 5.18 10.46 -14.52
C LEU A 117 5.17 9.45 -15.68
N PRO A 118 6.33 9.20 -16.31
CA PRO A 118 6.42 8.19 -17.36
C PRO A 118 6.06 6.79 -16.84
N ALA A 119 5.66 5.91 -17.76
CA ALA A 119 5.46 4.49 -17.44
C ALA A 119 6.76 3.88 -16.90
N VAL A 120 6.64 2.87 -16.03
CA VAL A 120 7.77 1.97 -15.79
C VAL A 120 7.97 1.14 -17.04
N VAL A 121 9.14 1.29 -17.66
CA VAL A 121 9.47 0.63 -18.92
C VAL A 121 10.48 -0.47 -18.69
N VAL A 122 10.07 -1.69 -19.04
CA VAL A 122 10.94 -2.85 -19.11
C VAL A 122 11.10 -3.22 -20.58
N SER A 123 12.32 -3.06 -21.10
CA SER A 123 12.64 -3.39 -22.49
C SER A 123 13.32 -4.75 -22.58
N GLU A 124 12.84 -5.56 -23.52
CA GLU A 124 13.43 -6.81 -23.99
C GLU A 124 13.79 -6.64 -25.48
N PRO A 125 14.67 -7.48 -26.08
CA PRO A 125 15.19 -7.26 -27.44
C PRO A 125 14.11 -7.10 -28.54
N ASP A 126 12.94 -7.70 -28.36
CA ASP A 126 11.85 -7.76 -29.35
C ASP A 126 10.50 -7.22 -28.81
N ALA A 127 10.46 -6.69 -27.58
CA ALA A 127 9.24 -6.18 -26.97
C ALA A 127 9.52 -5.16 -25.87
N GLN A 128 8.52 -4.32 -25.60
CA GLN A 128 8.53 -3.39 -24.48
C GLN A 128 7.30 -3.60 -23.60
N LEU A 129 7.51 -3.87 -22.32
CA LEU A 129 6.47 -3.84 -21.31
C LEU A 129 6.42 -2.43 -20.71
N ARG A 130 5.25 -1.81 -20.75
CA ARG A 130 4.98 -0.49 -20.17
C ARG A 130 3.95 -0.67 -19.05
N ILE A 131 4.32 -0.30 -17.83
CA ILE A 131 3.46 -0.44 -16.66
C ILE A 131 3.04 0.96 -16.22
N GLY A 132 1.75 1.23 -16.35
CA GLY A 132 1.10 2.39 -15.76
C GLY A 132 0.45 2.05 -14.43
N GLY A 133 0.10 3.07 -13.67
CA GLY A 133 -0.48 2.88 -12.35
C GLY A 133 -0.75 4.20 -11.65
N LYS A 134 -1.16 4.10 -10.40
CA LYS A 134 -1.49 5.25 -9.56
C LYS A 134 -1.04 4.96 -8.13
N VAL A 135 -0.32 5.91 -7.55
CA VAL A 135 0.10 5.90 -6.15
C VAL A 135 -0.87 6.76 -5.36
N ASP A 136 -1.44 6.24 -4.27
CA ASP A 136 -2.40 7.00 -3.46
C ASP A 136 -1.76 8.24 -2.82
N ARG A 137 -0.59 8.09 -2.18
CA ARG A 137 0.15 9.21 -1.59
C ARG A 137 1.67 8.98 -1.62
N VAL A 138 2.40 10.06 -1.91
CA VAL A 138 3.85 10.14 -1.78
C VAL A 138 4.20 11.14 -0.69
N ASP A 139 4.92 10.70 0.33
CA ASP A 139 5.47 11.59 1.36
C ASP A 139 6.98 11.73 1.17
N GLY A 140 7.53 12.88 1.56
CA GLY A 140 8.96 13.10 1.46
C GLY A 140 9.55 14.01 2.53
N TRP A 141 10.85 13.82 2.77
CA TRP A 141 11.66 14.59 3.70
C TRP A 141 12.99 14.94 3.04
N VAL A 142 13.30 16.24 2.92
CA VAL A 142 14.54 16.71 2.31
C VAL A 142 15.62 16.85 3.38
N LYS A 143 16.73 16.15 3.19
CA LYS A 143 17.88 16.16 4.08
C LYS A 143 19.16 16.06 3.27
N ASP A 144 20.11 16.95 3.55
CA ASP A 144 21.44 16.99 2.92
C ASP A 144 21.41 16.98 1.38
N GLY A 145 20.41 17.67 0.79
CA GLY A 145 20.22 17.80 -0.66
C GLY A 145 19.48 16.63 -1.32
N LYS A 146 19.21 15.56 -0.58
CA LYS A 146 18.45 14.38 -1.03
C LYS A 146 17.01 14.44 -0.54
N LEU A 147 16.10 13.85 -1.31
CA LEU A 147 14.72 13.63 -0.94
C LEU A 147 14.53 12.16 -0.52
N TYR A 148 14.35 11.94 0.78
CA TYR A 148 13.91 10.65 1.29
C TYR A 148 12.42 10.50 1.05
N LEU A 149 12.02 9.49 0.28
CA LEU A 149 10.65 9.35 -0.22
C LEU A 149 10.03 8.04 0.24
N ARG A 150 8.78 8.09 0.70
CA ARG A 150 7.97 6.89 0.95
C ARG A 150 6.67 6.90 0.17
N VAL A 151 6.21 5.71 -0.19
CA VAL A 151 4.92 5.50 -0.85
C VAL A 151 3.92 4.97 0.17
N VAL A 152 2.73 5.58 0.22
CA VAL A 152 1.67 5.21 1.14
C VAL A 152 0.42 4.84 0.35
N ASP A 153 -0.20 3.72 0.72
CA ASP A 153 -1.43 3.22 0.11
C ASP A 153 -2.50 2.99 1.19
N TYR A 154 -3.73 3.40 0.88
CA TYR A 154 -4.85 3.33 1.81
C TYR A 154 -5.64 2.05 1.58
N LYS A 155 -5.68 1.17 2.60
CA LYS A 155 -6.43 -0.08 2.53
C LYS A 155 -7.59 -0.09 3.51
N SER A 156 -8.80 -0.33 2.99
CA SER A 156 -10.01 -0.51 3.82
C SER A 156 -9.97 -1.79 4.67
N GLY A 157 -9.16 -2.77 4.28
CA GLY A 157 -8.84 -3.98 5.05
C GLY A 157 -7.47 -3.89 5.75
N ARG A 158 -7.19 -4.85 6.64
CA ARG A 158 -5.81 -5.07 7.11
C ARG A 158 -5.04 -5.72 5.96
N LYS A 159 -4.01 -5.04 5.48
CA LYS A 159 -3.02 -5.57 4.54
C LYS A 159 -1.69 -5.68 5.28
N SER A 160 -1.14 -6.88 5.34
CA SER A 160 0.23 -7.09 5.79
C SER A 160 1.18 -7.09 4.60
N PHE A 161 2.31 -6.41 4.74
CA PHE A 161 3.46 -6.61 3.88
C PHE A 161 4.05 -8.00 4.16
N ASP A 162 4.13 -8.84 3.13
CA ASP A 162 4.53 -10.23 3.25
C ASP A 162 5.65 -10.57 2.26
N LEU A 163 6.82 -10.92 2.80
CA LEU A 163 7.98 -11.30 1.99
C LEU A 163 7.73 -12.58 1.20
N ALA A 164 6.86 -13.49 1.65
CA ALA A 164 6.50 -14.68 0.88
C ALA A 164 5.72 -14.29 -0.38
N ALA A 165 4.78 -13.35 -0.26
CA ALA A 165 4.03 -12.82 -1.39
C ALA A 165 4.92 -12.00 -2.35
N VAL A 166 5.86 -11.21 -1.82
CA VAL A 166 6.87 -10.49 -2.64
C VAL A 166 7.75 -11.48 -3.40
N ARG A 167 8.24 -12.54 -2.75
CA ARG A 167 9.04 -13.61 -3.39
C ARG A 167 8.30 -14.22 -4.57
N MET A 168 6.99 -14.43 -4.44
CA MET A 168 6.15 -14.99 -5.51
C MET A 168 5.65 -13.96 -6.54
N GLY A 169 6.03 -12.68 -6.42
CA GLY A 169 5.58 -11.62 -7.33
C GLY A 169 4.12 -11.19 -7.13
N LEU A 170 3.47 -11.62 -6.04
CA LEU A 170 2.05 -11.35 -5.77
C LEU A 170 1.80 -9.96 -5.17
N ASP A 171 2.78 -9.39 -4.45
CA ASP A 171 2.63 -8.13 -3.71
C ASP A 171 3.76 -7.13 -3.98
N ILE A 172 4.04 -6.88 -5.26
CA ILE A 172 5.18 -6.02 -5.69
C ILE A 172 4.79 -4.59 -6.09
N GLN A 173 3.50 -4.26 -6.13
CA GLN A 173 2.99 -2.97 -6.64
C GLN A 173 3.64 -1.76 -5.95
N MET A 174 3.64 -1.74 -4.62
CA MET A 174 4.18 -0.60 -3.85
C MET A 174 5.69 -0.44 -4.03
N LEU A 175 6.41 -1.56 -4.11
CA LEU A 175 7.85 -1.58 -4.36
C LEU A 175 8.15 -1.07 -5.77
N LEU A 176 7.36 -1.49 -6.75
CA LEU A 176 7.48 -1.00 -8.13
C LEU A 176 7.34 0.51 -8.20
N TYR A 177 6.36 1.09 -7.50
CA TYR A 177 6.19 2.54 -7.42
C TYR A 177 7.35 3.24 -6.72
N LEU A 178 7.81 2.72 -5.59
CA LEU A 178 8.94 3.29 -4.85
C LEU A 178 10.20 3.36 -5.73
N PHE A 179 10.54 2.26 -6.40
CA PHE A 179 11.74 2.20 -7.25
C PHE A 179 11.56 2.95 -8.58
N ALA A 180 10.33 3.05 -9.10
CA ALA A 180 10.03 3.93 -10.23
C ALA A 180 10.27 5.40 -9.88
N LEU A 181 9.81 5.84 -8.70
CA LEU A 181 10.04 7.19 -8.19
C LEU A 181 11.53 7.45 -7.97
N GLN A 182 12.27 6.49 -7.41
CA GLN A 182 13.72 6.60 -7.27
C GLN A 182 14.40 6.86 -8.63
N LYS A 183 13.98 6.14 -9.68
CA LYS A 183 14.63 6.21 -10.99
C LYS A 183 14.21 7.42 -11.82
N GLU A 184 12.92 7.75 -11.84
CA GLU A 184 12.33 8.71 -12.79
C GLU A 184 11.83 10.00 -12.09
N GLY A 185 11.72 10.01 -10.77
CA GLY A 185 11.11 11.11 -10.02
C GLY A 185 12.02 12.33 -9.83
N ALA A 186 13.33 12.21 -10.04
CA ALA A 186 14.28 13.27 -9.67
C ALA A 186 13.99 14.61 -10.36
N GLN A 187 13.61 14.58 -11.64
CA GLN A 187 13.22 15.79 -12.37
C GLN A 187 11.91 16.38 -11.85
N HIS A 188 10.95 15.54 -11.46
CA HIS A 188 9.64 15.97 -10.96
C HIS A 188 9.74 16.63 -9.60
N PHE A 189 10.52 16.04 -8.68
CA PHE A 189 10.67 16.54 -7.32
C PHE A 189 11.84 17.53 -7.14
N GLY A 190 12.72 17.67 -8.14
CA GLY A 190 13.86 18.60 -8.10
C GLY A 190 15.01 18.15 -7.20
N HIS A 191 15.01 16.89 -6.75
CA HIS A 191 16.00 16.31 -5.84
C HIS A 191 16.37 14.89 -6.27
N GLU A 192 17.58 14.45 -5.96
CA GLU A 192 17.91 13.02 -5.99
C GLU A 192 17.06 12.30 -4.93
N ILE A 193 16.48 11.15 -5.29
CA ILE A 193 15.52 10.44 -4.45
C ILE A 193 16.20 9.24 -3.79
N GLU A 194 16.08 9.17 -2.46
CA GLU A 194 16.47 8.02 -1.66
C GLU A 194 15.19 7.26 -1.21
N PRO A 195 15.04 5.97 -1.54
CA PRO A 195 13.87 5.21 -1.16
C PRO A 195 13.83 4.98 0.35
N ALA A 196 12.84 5.58 1.02
CA ALA A 196 12.69 5.51 2.47
C ALA A 196 11.70 4.42 2.91
N GLY A 197 10.78 3.99 2.05
CA GLY A 197 9.94 2.82 2.31
C GLY A 197 8.58 2.82 1.63
N VAL A 198 7.81 1.76 1.92
CA VAL A 198 6.40 1.61 1.53
C VAL A 198 5.56 1.34 2.76
N LEU A 199 4.37 1.93 2.83
CA LEU A 199 3.45 1.76 3.96
C LEU A 199 2.00 1.55 3.49
N TYR A 200 1.35 0.56 4.07
CA TYR A 200 -0.09 0.36 4.03
C TYR A 200 -0.72 1.01 5.26
N LEU A 201 -1.63 1.95 5.02
CA LEU A 201 -2.43 2.60 6.04
C LEU A 201 -3.81 1.91 6.16
N PRO A 202 -4.16 1.37 7.34
CA PRO A 202 -5.47 0.77 7.56
C PRO A 202 -6.55 1.87 7.63
N ALA A 203 -7.24 2.12 6.53
CA ALA A 203 -8.28 3.13 6.41
C ALA A 203 -9.63 2.61 6.94
N ARG A 204 -9.66 2.20 8.22
CA ARG A 204 -10.84 1.61 8.86
C ARG A 204 -10.98 1.97 10.34
N ASP A 205 -12.23 1.95 10.79
CA ASP A 205 -12.59 2.06 12.21
C ASP A 205 -12.88 0.65 12.74
N GLU A 206 -11.94 0.11 13.54
CA GLU A 206 -12.04 -1.24 14.08
C GLU A 206 -12.82 -1.27 15.39
N ILE A 207 -13.87 -2.08 15.42
CA ILE A 207 -14.49 -2.50 16.67
C ILE A 207 -13.56 -3.53 17.30
N LEU A 208 -12.84 -3.12 18.35
CA LEU A 208 -12.00 -4.03 19.11
C LEU A 208 -12.85 -5.10 19.79
N SER A 209 -12.60 -6.35 19.41
CA SER A 209 -13.09 -7.50 20.17
C SER A 209 -12.22 -7.64 21.43
N ALA A 210 -12.79 -7.29 22.58
CA ALA A 210 -12.11 -7.35 23.86
C ALA A 210 -13.00 -8.02 24.91
N GLU A 211 -12.36 -8.68 25.88
CA GLU A 211 -13.05 -9.22 27.05
C GLU A 211 -13.71 -8.08 27.85
N ARG A 212 -14.87 -8.34 28.46
CA ARG A 212 -15.67 -7.32 29.18
C ARG A 212 -14.89 -6.55 30.25
N ASN A 213 -13.86 -7.16 30.84
CA ASN A 213 -13.06 -6.58 31.92
C ASN A 213 -11.61 -6.31 31.49
N ILE A 214 -11.38 -6.03 30.21
CA ILE A 214 -10.05 -5.64 29.71
C ILE A 214 -9.52 -4.44 30.53
N PRO A 215 -8.33 -4.54 31.14
CA PRO A 215 -7.74 -3.41 31.86
C PRO A 215 -7.57 -2.20 30.92
N PRO A 216 -7.74 -0.96 31.41
CA PRO A 216 -7.63 0.24 30.57
C PRO A 216 -6.31 0.32 29.79
N GLU A 217 -5.20 -0.08 30.40
CA GLU A 217 -3.89 -0.12 29.74
C GLU A 217 -3.83 -1.14 28.60
N LYS A 218 -4.40 -2.34 28.81
CA LYS A 218 -4.46 -3.36 27.76
C LYS A 218 -5.36 -2.91 26.61
N LEU A 219 -6.47 -2.23 26.90
CA LEU A 219 -7.34 -1.65 25.88
C LEU A 219 -6.64 -0.56 25.07
N ARG A 220 -5.87 0.33 25.72
CA ARG A 220 -5.06 1.34 25.03
C ARG A 220 -4.04 0.70 24.10
N ARG A 221 -3.30 -0.32 24.57
CA ARG A 221 -2.36 -1.06 23.73
C ARG A 221 -3.02 -1.75 22.53
N GLU A 222 -4.20 -2.34 22.70
CA GLU A 222 -4.95 -2.94 21.59
C GLU A 222 -5.44 -1.89 20.58
N ARG A 223 -5.74 -0.66 21.02
CA ARG A 223 -6.05 0.48 20.13
C ARG A 223 -4.81 0.97 19.39
N GLU A 224 -3.68 1.13 20.09
CA GLU A 224 -2.41 1.54 19.48
C GLU A 224 -1.94 0.56 18.40
N LYS A 225 -2.14 -0.75 18.61
CA LYS A 225 -1.89 -1.75 17.56
C LYS A 225 -2.69 -1.53 16.28
N GLN A 226 -3.85 -0.88 16.34
CA GLN A 226 -4.64 -0.54 15.15
C GLN A 226 -4.06 0.63 14.36
N LEU A 227 -3.29 1.49 15.03
CA LEU A 227 -2.60 2.62 14.40
C LEU A 227 -1.36 2.16 13.64
N ARG A 228 -0.84 0.97 13.95
CA ARG A 228 0.37 0.43 13.33
C ARG A 228 0.17 0.18 11.86
N ARG A 229 1.11 0.70 11.08
CA ARG A 229 1.18 0.49 9.64
C ARG A 229 1.86 -0.83 9.35
N SER A 230 1.61 -1.36 8.16
CA SER A 230 2.38 -2.46 7.61
C SER A 230 3.19 -1.95 6.43
N GLY A 231 4.33 -2.55 6.11
CA GLY A 231 5.18 -2.05 5.05
C GLY A 231 6.62 -2.48 5.21
N LEU A 232 7.53 -1.81 4.52
CA LEU A 232 8.98 -2.00 4.60
C LEU A 232 9.66 -0.64 4.58
N LEU A 233 10.54 -0.38 5.56
CA LEU A 233 11.20 0.93 5.72
C LEU A 233 12.72 0.83 5.60
N LEU A 234 13.35 1.95 5.24
CA LEU A 234 14.80 2.12 5.33
C LEU A 234 15.22 2.07 6.80
N SER A 235 16.21 1.24 7.12
CA SER A 235 16.70 1.02 8.50
C SER A 235 17.65 2.12 8.99
N ASP A 236 17.52 3.34 8.48
CA ASP A 236 18.32 4.49 8.89
C ASP A 236 17.66 5.19 10.09
N PRO A 237 18.33 5.32 11.24
CA PRO A 237 17.75 5.95 12.43
C PRO A 237 17.25 7.38 12.22
N GLU A 238 17.96 8.23 11.46
CA GLU A 238 17.51 9.61 11.20
C GLU A 238 16.25 9.61 10.36
N VAL A 239 16.16 8.71 9.37
CA VAL A 239 14.97 8.58 8.52
C VAL A 239 13.78 8.07 9.32
N LEU A 240 13.97 7.09 10.21
CA LEU A 240 12.91 6.60 11.08
C LEU A 240 12.41 7.69 12.03
N GLN A 241 13.32 8.48 12.62
CA GLN A 241 12.96 9.62 13.47
C GLN A 241 12.26 10.73 12.69
N ALA A 242 12.67 10.99 11.45
CA ALA A 242 11.96 11.93 10.58
C ALA A 242 10.57 11.41 10.19
N MET A 243 10.39 10.10 10.02
CA MET A 243 9.07 9.53 9.76
C MET A 243 8.15 9.56 10.98
N GLU A 244 8.70 9.36 12.17
CA GLU A 244 8.02 9.41 13.47
C GLU A 244 9.04 9.79 14.55
N HIS A 245 8.88 10.97 15.17
CA HIS A 245 9.89 11.58 16.06
C HIS A 245 10.35 10.67 17.20
N GLU A 246 9.42 9.91 17.81
CA GLU A 246 9.69 8.99 18.93
C GLU A 246 9.90 7.53 18.49
N SER A 247 10.09 7.26 17.20
CA SER A 247 10.17 5.90 16.64
C SER A 247 11.26 5.00 17.24
N LEU A 248 12.32 5.59 17.80
CA LEU A 248 13.44 4.88 18.42
C LEU A 248 13.25 4.65 19.92
N GLN A 249 12.18 5.15 20.51
CA GLN A 249 11.86 4.99 21.93
C GLN A 249 10.50 4.29 22.08
N GLU A 250 9.46 4.91 21.52
CA GLU A 250 8.08 4.47 21.59
C GLU A 250 7.42 4.66 20.22
N PRO A 251 7.70 3.79 19.24
CA PRO A 251 7.02 3.89 17.95
C PRO A 251 5.53 3.63 18.18
N HIS A 252 4.65 4.40 17.54
CA HIS A 252 3.20 4.28 17.59
C HIS A 252 2.63 3.93 16.20
N PHE A 253 3.21 4.47 15.13
CA PHE A 253 2.71 4.30 13.77
C PHE A 253 3.56 3.32 12.95
N LEU A 254 4.88 3.43 13.00
CA LEU A 254 5.75 2.66 12.10
C LEU A 254 5.76 1.15 12.46
N PRO A 255 6.01 0.24 11.48
CA PRO A 255 6.14 -1.22 11.70
C PRO A 255 7.46 -1.63 12.38
N VAL A 256 7.94 -0.84 13.35
CA VAL A 256 9.22 -1.04 14.06
C VAL A 256 9.00 -1.30 15.55
N ARG A 257 9.99 -1.97 16.15
CA ARG A 257 10.06 -2.31 17.57
C ARG A 257 11.43 -1.93 18.10
N VAL A 258 11.44 -1.42 19.32
CA VAL A 258 12.66 -1.05 20.04
C VAL A 258 12.93 -2.11 21.12
N GLY A 259 14.12 -2.70 21.07
CA GLY A 259 14.64 -3.63 22.06
C GLY A 259 15.07 -2.93 23.34
N LYS A 260 15.21 -3.69 24.44
CA LYS A 260 15.67 -3.15 25.73
C LYS A 260 17.09 -2.59 25.68
N ASP A 261 17.88 -3.06 24.71
CA ASP A 261 19.26 -2.64 24.42
C ASP A 261 19.32 -1.46 23.44
N GLY A 262 18.18 -0.91 23.02
CA GLY A 262 18.10 0.15 22.01
C GLY A 262 18.18 -0.35 20.56
N SER A 263 18.26 -1.67 20.34
CA SER A 263 18.22 -2.22 18.98
C SER A 263 16.86 -2.00 18.32
N ILE A 264 16.84 -1.69 17.02
CA ILE A 264 15.62 -1.51 16.24
C ILE A 264 15.40 -2.77 15.41
N SER A 265 14.19 -3.33 15.46
CA SER A 265 13.77 -4.48 14.66
C SER A 265 12.38 -4.25 14.09
N GLY A 266 11.92 -5.13 13.20
CA GLY A 266 10.63 -5.01 12.52
C GLY A 266 10.80 -5.12 11.01
N SER A 267 9.89 -4.49 10.27
CA SER A 267 9.93 -4.54 8.81
C SER A 267 10.81 -3.42 8.26
N ILE A 268 12.12 -3.59 8.40
CA ILE A 268 13.14 -2.64 7.98
C ILE A 268 14.23 -3.31 7.13
N ALA A 269 14.85 -2.55 6.23
CA ALA A 269 15.94 -2.98 5.38
C ALA A 269 16.96 -1.86 5.20
N SER A 270 18.25 -2.20 5.09
CA SER A 270 19.29 -1.24 4.75
C SER A 270 19.14 -0.72 3.33
N ALA A 271 19.75 0.42 3.00
CA ALA A 271 19.76 0.95 1.64
C ALA A 271 20.31 -0.08 0.63
N ALA A 272 21.35 -0.84 1.02
CA ALA A 272 21.87 -1.93 0.20
C ALA A 272 20.81 -3.01 -0.08
N ARG A 273 20.08 -3.46 0.95
CA ARG A 273 19.00 -4.44 0.81
C ARG A 273 17.83 -3.92 -0.02
N LEU A 274 17.43 -2.66 0.15
CA LEU A 274 16.44 -2.02 -0.72
C LEU A 274 16.89 -1.98 -2.18
N GLY A 275 18.16 -1.70 -2.44
CA GLY A 275 18.75 -1.79 -3.78
C GLY A 275 18.69 -3.20 -4.37
N LYS A 276 18.99 -4.24 -3.58
CA LYS A 276 18.82 -5.66 -4.00
C LYS A 276 17.37 -5.98 -4.31
N LEU A 277 16.44 -5.55 -3.44
CA LEU A 277 15.01 -5.73 -3.63
C LEU A 277 14.50 -5.06 -4.90
N GLY A 278 15.01 -3.87 -5.24
CA GLY A 278 14.67 -3.19 -6.49
C GLY A 278 15.06 -3.98 -7.73
N ARG A 279 16.26 -4.58 -7.74
CA ARG A 279 16.69 -5.49 -8.82
C ARG A 279 15.83 -6.75 -8.89
N TYR A 280 15.51 -7.33 -7.74
CA TYR A 280 14.64 -8.51 -7.67
C TYR A 280 13.24 -8.23 -8.23
N VAL A 281 12.65 -7.07 -7.89
CA VAL A 281 11.36 -6.64 -8.45
C VAL A 281 11.45 -6.42 -9.96
N ASP A 282 12.52 -5.80 -10.48
CA ASP A 282 12.74 -5.65 -11.94
C ASP A 282 12.83 -7.02 -12.63
N LYS A 283 13.55 -7.99 -12.04
CA LYS A 283 13.63 -9.37 -12.53
C LYS A 283 12.27 -10.05 -12.58
N LEU A 284 11.46 -9.93 -11.53
CA LEU A 284 10.09 -10.47 -11.51
C LEU A 284 9.23 -9.86 -12.61
N VAL A 285 9.27 -8.54 -12.78
CA VAL A 285 8.51 -7.85 -13.84
C VAL A 285 8.94 -8.32 -15.23
N ARG A 286 10.25 -8.49 -15.47
CA ARG A 286 10.77 -9.08 -16.72
C ARG A 286 10.25 -10.49 -16.96
N GLN A 287 10.25 -11.33 -15.93
CA GLN A 287 9.72 -12.68 -16.03
C GLN A 287 8.23 -12.67 -16.40
N ILE A 288 7.41 -11.88 -15.68
CA ILE A 288 5.98 -11.72 -15.98
C ILE A 288 5.79 -11.27 -17.43
N GLY A 289 6.55 -10.27 -17.89
CA GLY A 289 6.49 -9.78 -19.26
C GLY A 289 6.83 -10.86 -20.29
N ARG A 290 7.84 -11.69 -20.03
CA ARG A 290 8.20 -12.81 -20.92
C ARG A 290 7.12 -13.89 -20.96
N GLU A 291 6.57 -14.28 -19.83
CA GLU A 291 5.50 -15.30 -19.77
C GLU A 291 4.25 -14.86 -20.52
N VAL A 292 3.81 -13.61 -20.30
CA VAL A 292 2.67 -13.02 -21.04
C VAL A 292 2.94 -13.02 -22.55
N ARG A 293 4.15 -12.63 -22.96
CA ARG A 293 4.54 -12.57 -24.38
C ARG A 293 4.61 -13.95 -25.02
N GLN A 294 5.06 -14.97 -24.29
CA GLN A 294 5.10 -16.35 -24.76
C GLN A 294 3.71 -16.99 -24.86
N GLY A 295 2.67 -16.29 -24.40
CA GLY A 295 1.31 -16.81 -24.40
C GLY A 295 1.10 -17.87 -23.34
N ASN A 296 1.87 -17.82 -22.23
CA ASN A 296 1.61 -18.68 -21.09
C ASN A 296 0.22 -18.36 -20.52
N ILE A 297 -0.67 -19.34 -20.54
CA ILE A 297 -2.05 -19.26 -20.04
C ILE A 297 -2.36 -20.39 -19.05
N ASP A 298 -1.31 -21.03 -18.53
CA ASP A 298 -1.44 -22.15 -17.60
C ASP A 298 -2.20 -21.73 -16.33
N ALA A 299 -3.01 -22.64 -15.80
CA ALA A 299 -3.71 -22.43 -14.55
C ALA A 299 -2.76 -22.80 -13.38
N ASP A 300 -2.02 -21.82 -12.85
CA ASP A 300 -1.13 -21.97 -11.68
C ASP A 300 -1.65 -21.18 -10.46
N PRO A 301 -2.78 -21.58 -9.84
CA PRO A 301 -3.34 -20.85 -8.70
C PRO A 301 -2.51 -21.05 -7.44
N CYS A 302 -2.34 -19.95 -6.69
CA CYS A 302 -1.67 -19.98 -5.39
C CYS A 302 -2.67 -20.06 -4.22
N CYS A 303 -2.18 -20.53 -3.06
CA CYS A 303 -2.94 -20.61 -1.83
C CYS A 303 -2.05 -20.50 -0.58
N HIS A 304 -2.61 -20.05 0.54
CA HIS A 304 -1.96 -20.22 1.86
C HIS A 304 -2.32 -21.56 2.49
N SER A 305 -3.50 -22.07 2.18
CA SER A 305 -4.00 -23.40 2.51
C SER A 305 -5.06 -23.81 1.48
N GLU A 306 -5.49 -25.07 1.47
CA GLU A 306 -6.59 -25.51 0.59
C GLU A 306 -7.89 -24.69 0.81
N GLU A 307 -8.13 -24.24 2.05
CA GLU A 307 -9.27 -23.41 2.43
C GLU A 307 -9.05 -21.91 2.17
N ASP A 308 -7.82 -21.48 1.84
CA ASP A 308 -7.44 -20.10 1.55
C ASP A 308 -6.71 -20.04 0.19
N SER A 309 -7.46 -20.38 -0.85
CA SER A 309 -7.03 -20.37 -2.25
C SER A 309 -7.55 -19.14 -2.98
N TYR A 310 -6.70 -18.52 -3.80
CA TYR A 310 -7.09 -17.38 -4.64
C TYR A 310 -8.20 -17.74 -5.66
N CYS A 311 -8.40 -19.03 -5.95
CA CYS A 311 -9.53 -19.49 -6.77
C CYS A 311 -10.89 -19.08 -6.19
N GLN A 312 -11.02 -18.93 -4.87
CA GLN A 312 -12.27 -18.53 -4.21
C GLN A 312 -12.71 -17.10 -4.58
N TYR A 313 -11.76 -16.25 -4.98
CA TYR A 313 -11.98 -14.87 -5.39
C TYR A 313 -11.94 -14.69 -6.91
N CYS A 314 -11.76 -15.78 -7.67
CA CYS A 314 -11.64 -15.74 -9.11
C CYS A 314 -13.02 -15.91 -9.78
N ASP A 315 -13.51 -14.86 -10.43
CA ASP A 315 -14.76 -14.90 -11.23
C ASP A 315 -14.73 -15.95 -12.35
N TRP A 316 -13.53 -16.38 -12.75
CA TRP A 316 -13.29 -17.31 -13.84
C TRP A 316 -13.07 -18.75 -13.38
N ALA A 317 -13.07 -19.03 -12.07
CA ALA A 317 -12.86 -20.39 -11.54
C ALA A 317 -13.76 -21.45 -12.21
N PRO A 318 -15.07 -21.20 -12.46
CA PRO A 318 -15.93 -22.17 -13.14
C PRO A 318 -15.53 -22.48 -14.59
N ALA A 319 -14.83 -21.55 -15.26
CA ALA A 319 -14.36 -21.71 -16.64
C ALA A 319 -12.89 -22.16 -16.74
N CYS A 320 -12.16 -22.15 -15.62
CA CYS A 320 -10.73 -22.46 -15.56
C CYS A 320 -10.46 -23.96 -15.69
N HIS A 321 -11.42 -24.81 -15.30
CA HIS A 321 -11.30 -26.28 -15.26
C HIS A 321 -10.17 -26.86 -14.40
N PHE A 322 -9.41 -26.02 -13.69
CA PHE A 322 -8.35 -26.44 -12.76
C PHE A 322 -8.87 -27.41 -11.71
N GLN A 323 -8.17 -28.52 -11.50
CA GLN A 323 -8.48 -29.54 -10.49
C GLN A 323 -7.22 -30.00 -9.76
N ASP A 324 -6.99 -29.51 -8.55
CA ASP A 324 -5.82 -29.89 -7.75
C ASP A 324 -5.65 -31.41 -7.64
N GLY A 325 -4.45 -31.90 -7.98
CA GLY A 325 -4.09 -33.31 -7.98
C GLY A 325 -4.56 -34.12 -9.20
N ARG A 326 -5.09 -33.47 -10.25
CA ARG A 326 -5.53 -34.12 -11.50
C ARG A 326 -4.86 -33.51 -12.71
N ASP A 327 -4.57 -34.35 -13.71
CA ASP A 327 -4.03 -33.92 -15.00
C ASP A 327 -2.73 -33.06 -14.93
N GLY A 328 -2.01 -33.12 -13.79
CA GLY A 328 -0.80 -32.34 -13.52
C GLY A 328 -1.04 -31.00 -12.80
N ASP A 329 -2.30 -30.63 -12.58
CA ASP A 329 -2.69 -29.42 -11.85
C ASP A 329 -2.33 -29.55 -10.36
N HIS A 330 -1.65 -28.54 -9.83
CA HIS A 330 -1.29 -28.47 -8.42
C HIS A 330 -1.44 -27.05 -7.89
N LEU A 331 -1.97 -26.93 -6.67
CA LEU A 331 -1.97 -25.68 -5.94
C LEU A 331 -0.53 -25.28 -5.57
N ARG A 332 -0.19 -24.02 -5.82
CA ARG A 332 1.09 -23.46 -5.42
C ARG A 332 1.01 -22.80 -4.04
N TYR A 333 1.63 -23.42 -3.06
CA TYR A 333 1.59 -22.93 -1.68
C TYR A 333 2.48 -21.71 -1.46
N ILE A 334 1.90 -20.66 -0.89
CA ILE A 334 2.59 -19.47 -0.39
C ILE A 334 3.11 -19.79 1.01
N LEU A 335 4.28 -20.43 1.04
CA LEU A 335 4.91 -20.84 2.30
C LEU A 335 5.53 -19.63 3.02
N PRO A 336 5.38 -19.53 4.36
CA PRO A 336 6.03 -18.49 5.15
C PRO A 336 7.55 -18.48 4.91
N VAL A 337 8.11 -17.28 4.79
CA VAL A 337 9.55 -17.09 4.59
C VAL A 337 10.10 -16.29 5.77
N LYS A 338 11.22 -16.74 6.34
CA LYS A 338 11.92 -15.94 7.33
C LYS A 338 12.62 -14.77 6.64
N PRO A 339 12.62 -13.57 7.22
CA PRO A 339 13.29 -12.42 6.62
C PRO A 339 14.75 -12.72 6.24
N GLU A 340 15.50 -13.42 7.08
CA GLU A 340 16.89 -13.77 6.81
C GLU A 340 17.02 -14.66 5.57
N GLU A 341 16.16 -15.68 5.43
CA GLU A 341 16.14 -16.58 4.28
C GLU A 341 15.83 -15.84 2.98
N PHE A 342 14.86 -14.90 3.01
CA PHE A 342 14.54 -14.06 1.85
C PHE A 342 15.73 -13.17 1.47
N TRP A 343 16.34 -12.49 2.44
CA TRP A 343 17.47 -11.61 2.14
C TRP A 343 18.67 -12.40 1.60
N ASP A 344 19.01 -13.54 2.21
CA ASP A 344 20.09 -14.44 1.76
C ASP A 344 19.88 -14.93 0.32
N GLU A 345 18.63 -15.25 -0.05
CA GLU A 345 18.24 -15.61 -1.43
C GLU A 345 18.58 -14.47 -2.41
N LEU A 346 18.17 -13.23 -2.07
CA LEU A 346 18.48 -12.05 -2.86
C LEU A 346 19.99 -11.78 -2.96
N GLU A 347 20.78 -12.11 -1.95
CA GLU A 347 22.24 -11.93 -2.01
C GLU A 347 22.91 -12.93 -2.95
N ARG A 348 22.49 -14.20 -2.93
CA ARG A 348 23.03 -15.25 -3.82
C ARG A 348 22.68 -15.00 -5.28
N GLU A 349 21.46 -14.58 -5.56
CA GLU A 349 21.03 -14.30 -6.94
C GLU A 349 21.80 -13.15 -7.59
N ASP A 350 22.19 -12.12 -6.81
CA ASP A 350 23.03 -11.02 -7.28
C ASP A 350 24.46 -11.49 -7.62
N GLU A 351 25.01 -12.44 -6.86
CA GLU A 351 26.35 -13.02 -7.11
C GLU A 351 26.36 -13.89 -8.38
N GLU A 352 25.30 -14.65 -8.63
CA GLU A 352 25.17 -15.49 -9.84
C GLU A 352 24.82 -14.68 -11.11
N GLY A 353 24.19 -13.51 -10.96
CA GLY A 353 23.83 -12.60 -12.05
C GLY A 353 24.93 -11.62 -12.46
N GLY A 354 25.97 -11.43 -11.64
CA GLY A 354 27.10 -10.53 -11.89
C GLY A 354 28.17 -11.05 -12.85
N ASP A 355 28.06 -12.32 -13.29
CA ASP A 355 29.07 -13.03 -14.09
C ASP A 355 28.62 -13.32 -15.55
N LYS A 356 27.69 -12.52 -16.10
CA LYS A 356 27.23 -12.67 -17.50
C LYS A 356 27.22 -11.40 -18.32
#